data_AF-G9NID5-F1
#
_entry.id   AF-G9NID5-F1
#
_cell.length_a   1.000
_cell.length_b   1.000
_cell.length_c   1.000
_cell.angle_alpha   90.00
_cell.angle_beta   90.00
_cell.angle_gamma   90.00
#
_symmetry.space_group_name_H-M   'P 1'
#
loop_
_entity.id
_entity.type
_entity.pdbx_description
1 polymer ?
#
loop_
_entity_poly.entity_id
_entity_poly.type
_entity_poly.pdbx_seq_one_letter_code
_entity_poly.pdbx_strand_id
1 'polypeptide(L)'
;PILGSLPFYTRRGDYLREGKERSANGHFNFFFGPYPIVAISGEAARSAYFTTRGLDLSAGFKKLFSAGPDVDSLLGRNMATYFVTLFKRLTGKDHLATCLPYLNQDAHGTFSAIDTSVPMDPFVVLRDLICKMTHRTVGCHDVAEDPELRAKTMKYYDMLDASSALSIMFPWLPTPTKMNKLWGGGKLHMLFLNIIKERRRTGRRAEDTVQVLMDKGESDMVTAAFIIGALFAGLINTAIQAAWIICYLAYDPVWYAKVQAEVDAAVAKHRTSEHQTPAEVLQTLSVDTWESEFPSLDLGVQDSIRLNLMGASMRQNISGKDIVLGDTGVIIPKDAFAVYSISDVHMDETVYKNPGRWDPGRYLSDRGEDKAKQHGYVGWGSGLHPCLGMRIAKMELFVSTATFVAMFNFKAVDKLGKPRTE
;
A
#
# COMPACT_ATOMS: atom_id res chain seq x y z
N PRO A 1 30.82 -2.73 7.28
CA PRO A 1 30.19 -2.16 8.50
C PRO A 1 29.92 -0.65 8.46
N ILE A 2 30.74 0.18 7.78
CA ILE A 2 30.50 1.65 7.78
C ILE A 2 29.53 2.05 6.66
N LEU A 3 29.92 1.85 5.40
CA LEU A 3 29.06 2.16 4.25
C LEU A 3 27.97 1.09 4.02
N GLY A 4 28.26 -0.13 4.46
CA GLY A 4 27.52 -1.32 4.06
C GLY A 4 27.78 -1.70 2.59
N SER A 5 26.86 -2.45 2.02
CA SER A 5 26.93 -2.96 0.65
C SER A 5 26.35 -1.95 -0.33
N LEU A 6 27.21 -1.19 -1.01
CA LEU A 6 26.81 -0.14 -1.95
C LEU A 6 25.79 -0.61 -3.02
N PRO A 7 25.90 -1.80 -3.63
CA PRO A 7 24.94 -2.24 -4.64
C PRO A 7 23.50 -2.39 -4.10
N PHE A 8 23.31 -2.64 -2.80
CA PHE A 8 21.99 -2.77 -2.20
C PHE A 8 21.21 -1.44 -2.14
N TYR A 9 21.91 -0.30 -2.19
CA TYR A 9 21.28 1.02 -2.22
C TYR A 9 20.70 1.37 -3.59
N THR A 10 21.33 0.90 -4.67
CA THR A 10 21.01 1.32 -6.05
C THR A 10 20.33 0.23 -6.87
N ARG A 11 20.69 -1.04 -6.65
CA ARG A 11 20.16 -2.21 -7.37
C ARG A 11 19.68 -3.28 -6.40
N ARG A 12 18.79 -2.88 -5.48
CA ARG A 12 18.37 -3.70 -4.34
C ARG A 12 17.86 -5.10 -4.73
N GLY A 13 16.97 -5.16 -5.73
CA GLY A 13 16.40 -6.43 -6.22
C GLY A 13 17.47 -7.33 -6.85
N ASP A 14 18.29 -6.78 -7.74
CA ASP A 14 19.39 -7.52 -8.38
C ASP A 14 20.39 -8.01 -7.34
N TYR A 15 20.76 -7.19 -6.36
CA TYR A 15 21.69 -7.57 -5.30
C TYR A 15 21.19 -8.77 -4.50
N LEU A 16 19.89 -8.81 -4.15
CA LEU A 16 19.31 -9.95 -3.45
C LEU A 16 19.27 -11.20 -4.33
N ARG A 17 18.94 -11.06 -5.62
CA ARG A 17 18.91 -12.17 -6.58
C ARG A 17 20.31 -12.75 -6.84
N GLU A 18 21.27 -11.90 -7.21
CA GLU A 18 22.67 -12.28 -7.44
C GLU A 18 23.29 -12.89 -6.16
N GLY A 19 22.98 -12.34 -4.99
CA GLY A 19 23.45 -12.86 -3.70
C GLY A 19 22.89 -14.25 -3.39
N LYS A 20 21.60 -14.49 -3.66
CA LYS A 20 20.98 -15.82 -3.56
C LYS A 20 21.70 -16.83 -4.46
N GLU A 21 21.89 -16.50 -5.74
CA GLU A 21 22.50 -17.39 -6.73
C GLU A 21 23.95 -17.78 -6.39
N ARG A 22 24.72 -16.87 -5.78
CA ARG A 22 26.11 -17.13 -5.37
C ARG A 22 26.25 -17.90 -4.06
N SER A 23 25.16 -18.03 -3.30
CA SER A 23 25.18 -18.64 -1.97
C SER A 23 24.79 -20.10 -2.04
N ALA A 24 25.59 -20.99 -1.43
CA ALA A 24 25.38 -22.44 -1.51
C ALA A 24 24.00 -22.90 -1.02
N ASN A 25 23.40 -22.17 -0.07
CA ASN A 25 22.07 -22.43 0.48
C ASN A 25 21.07 -21.28 0.20
N GLY A 26 21.40 -20.34 -0.68
CA GLY A 26 20.56 -19.19 -1.00
C GLY A 26 20.47 -18.10 0.08
N HIS A 27 21.17 -18.26 1.21
CA HIS A 27 21.21 -17.28 2.31
C HIS A 27 22.57 -16.59 2.35
N PHE A 28 22.58 -15.29 2.65
CA PHE A 28 23.84 -14.56 2.80
C PHE A 28 23.74 -13.37 3.74
N ASN A 29 24.88 -12.94 4.25
CA ASN A 29 24.97 -11.83 5.19
C ASN A 29 25.63 -10.63 4.54
N PHE A 30 25.16 -9.45 4.88
CA PHE A 30 25.76 -8.20 4.45
C PHE A 30 25.47 -7.07 5.43
N PHE A 31 26.05 -5.90 5.19
CA PHE A 31 25.79 -4.72 6.00
C PHE A 31 24.97 -3.70 5.21
N PHE A 32 23.98 -3.09 5.84
CA PHE A 32 23.28 -1.92 5.30
C PHE A 32 23.58 -0.73 6.21
N GLY A 33 24.58 0.08 5.83
CA GLY A 33 25.22 1.00 6.76
C GLY A 33 25.81 0.22 7.95
N PRO A 34 25.55 0.63 9.20
CA PRO A 34 26.01 -0.07 10.41
C PRO A 34 25.19 -1.33 10.73
N TYR A 35 24.09 -1.59 10.03
CA TYR A 35 23.14 -2.62 10.41
C TYR A 35 23.52 -3.98 9.80
N PRO A 36 23.70 -5.04 10.61
CA PRO A 36 23.91 -6.39 10.10
C PRO A 36 22.60 -6.95 9.54
N ILE A 37 22.66 -7.42 8.30
CA ILE A 37 21.52 -7.97 7.56
C ILE A 37 21.80 -9.43 7.23
N VAL A 38 20.81 -10.28 7.48
CA VAL A 38 20.72 -11.66 6.99
C VAL A 38 19.69 -11.70 5.87
N ALA A 39 20.14 -11.87 4.62
CA ALA A 39 19.28 -12.10 3.48
C ALA A 39 18.86 -13.57 3.43
N ILE A 40 17.56 -13.79 3.31
CA ILE A 40 16.96 -15.12 3.28
C ILE A 40 16.14 -15.33 2.02
N SER A 41 16.06 -16.59 1.58
CA SER A 41 15.32 -17.01 0.39
C SER A 41 14.82 -18.44 0.56
N GLY A 42 13.93 -18.88 -0.32
CA GLY A 42 13.40 -20.24 -0.30
C GLY A 42 12.23 -20.43 0.66
N GLU A 43 11.49 -21.51 0.46
CA GLU A 43 10.19 -21.75 1.08
C GLU A 43 10.26 -21.92 2.60
N ALA A 44 11.22 -22.69 3.10
CA ALA A 44 11.37 -22.93 4.54
C ALA A 44 11.67 -21.64 5.31
N ALA A 45 12.64 -20.85 4.84
CA ALA A 45 12.98 -19.57 5.45
C ALA A 45 11.86 -18.53 5.28
N ARG A 46 11.19 -18.48 4.13
CA ARG A 46 9.99 -17.64 3.90
C ARG A 46 8.91 -17.96 4.93
N SER A 47 8.61 -19.24 5.12
CA SER A 47 7.59 -19.68 6.07
C SER A 47 7.94 -19.29 7.49
N ALA A 48 9.18 -19.52 7.91
CA ALA A 48 9.67 -19.07 9.21
C ALA A 48 9.61 -17.54 9.35
N TYR A 49 10.02 -16.80 8.32
CA TYR A 49 10.05 -15.33 8.33
C TYR A 49 8.68 -14.71 8.62
N PHE A 50 7.61 -15.26 8.04
CA PHE A 50 6.25 -14.75 8.23
C PHE A 50 5.54 -15.29 9.49
N THR A 51 6.06 -16.34 10.13
CA THR A 51 5.38 -17.01 11.27
C THR A 51 6.15 -16.93 12.58
N THR A 52 7.43 -16.55 12.55
CA THR A 52 8.27 -16.45 13.75
C THR A 52 8.00 -15.16 14.51
N ARG A 53 7.72 -15.29 15.81
CA ARG A 53 7.57 -14.13 16.71
C ARG A 53 8.93 -13.47 16.96
N GLY A 54 8.93 -12.15 17.11
CA GLY A 54 10.13 -11.36 17.38
C GLY A 54 10.84 -10.82 16.13
N LEU A 55 10.40 -11.21 14.92
CA LEU A 55 10.79 -10.52 13.68
C LEU A 55 9.78 -9.41 13.38
N ASP A 56 10.12 -8.18 13.73
CA ASP A 56 9.20 -7.04 13.71
C ASP A 56 9.40 -6.12 12.50
N LEU A 57 8.31 -5.86 11.78
CA LEU A 57 8.28 -5.01 10.58
C LEU A 57 8.42 -3.53 10.94
N SER A 58 7.73 -3.06 11.99
CA SER A 58 7.72 -1.65 12.38
C SER A 58 9.09 -1.20 12.89
N ALA A 59 9.76 -2.02 13.70
CA ALA A 59 11.12 -1.79 14.16
C ALA A 59 12.13 -1.81 12.98
N GLY A 60 11.93 -2.74 12.03
CA GLY A 60 12.66 -2.78 10.77
C GLY A 60 12.54 -1.48 9.98
N PHE A 61 11.30 -1.04 9.76
CA PHE A 61 10.98 0.18 9.02
C PHE A 61 11.56 1.43 9.68
N LYS A 62 11.37 1.57 11.00
CA LYS A 62 11.85 2.72 11.78
C LYS A 62 13.35 2.94 11.62
N LYS A 63 14.16 1.87 11.67
CA LYS A 63 15.63 1.98 11.59
C LYS A 63 16.16 2.06 10.16
N LEU A 64 15.60 1.30 9.23
CA LEU A 64 16.18 1.11 7.89
C LEU A 64 15.58 2.02 6.81
N PHE A 65 14.45 2.67 7.09
CA PHE A 65 13.82 3.62 6.16
C PHE A 65 13.86 5.06 6.69
N SER A 66 14.68 5.30 7.73
CA SER A 66 14.88 6.61 8.36
C SER A 66 13.52 7.27 8.63
N ALA A 67 12.59 6.53 9.24
CA ALA A 67 11.28 7.07 9.62
C ALA A 67 11.51 8.25 10.57
N GLY A 68 10.54 9.17 10.63
CA GLY A 68 10.61 10.41 11.39
C GLY A 68 10.94 10.25 12.90
N PRO A 69 10.82 11.33 13.69
CA PRO A 69 11.20 11.29 15.10
C PRO A 69 10.49 10.15 15.85
N ASP A 70 11.10 9.65 16.92
CA ASP A 70 10.55 8.54 17.71
C ASP A 70 9.24 8.96 18.41
N VAL A 71 8.13 8.79 17.70
CA VAL A 71 6.80 9.20 18.15
C VAL A 71 6.38 8.42 19.41
N ASP A 72 6.81 7.17 19.56
CA ASP A 72 6.50 6.35 20.76
C ASP A 72 7.12 6.96 22.01
N SER A 73 8.39 7.37 21.92
CA SER A 73 9.12 8.01 23.02
C SER A 73 8.50 9.36 23.39
N LEU A 74 8.10 10.15 22.40
CA LEU A 74 7.44 11.45 22.60
C LEU A 74 6.05 11.34 23.22
N LEU A 75 5.32 10.25 22.95
CA LEU A 75 3.95 10.04 23.43
C LEU A 75 3.87 9.16 24.67
N GLY A 76 4.97 8.55 25.12
CA GLY A 76 4.99 7.61 26.26
C GLY A 76 4.09 6.38 26.06
N ARG A 77 3.79 6.02 24.81
CA ARG A 77 2.85 4.97 24.42
C ARG A 77 3.42 4.15 23.27
N ASN A 78 3.17 2.84 23.27
CA ASN A 78 3.44 1.99 22.10
C ASN A 78 2.40 2.27 21.01
N MET A 79 2.70 3.18 20.10
CA MET A 79 1.79 3.56 19.01
C MET A 79 1.58 2.42 18.03
N ALA A 80 2.54 1.51 17.84
CA ALA A 80 2.36 0.36 16.95
C ALA A 80 1.19 -0.55 17.41
N THR A 81 1.14 -0.87 18.70
CA THR A 81 0.06 -1.72 19.27
C THR A 81 -1.28 -0.99 19.27
N TYR A 82 -1.26 0.30 19.62
CA TYR A 82 -2.45 1.15 19.57
C TYR A 82 -2.99 1.28 18.14
N PHE A 83 -2.10 1.48 17.17
CA PHE A 83 -2.41 1.58 15.76
C PHE A 83 -3.10 0.32 15.28
N VAL A 84 -2.54 -0.88 15.53
CA VAL A 84 -3.17 -2.15 15.13
C VAL A 84 -4.60 -2.26 15.68
N THR A 85 -4.81 -1.91 16.94
CA THR A 85 -6.11 -2.06 17.61
C THR A 85 -7.16 -1.12 17.04
N LEU A 86 -6.78 0.15 16.86
CA LEU A 86 -7.69 1.17 16.34
C LEU A 86 -7.96 0.97 14.85
N PHE A 87 -6.92 0.70 14.07
CA PHE A 87 -6.99 0.53 12.62
C PHE A 87 -7.89 -0.65 12.23
N LYS A 88 -7.88 -1.74 13.01
CA LYS A 88 -8.82 -2.87 12.84
C LYS A 88 -10.30 -2.47 12.95
N ARG A 89 -10.63 -1.42 13.71
CA ARG A 89 -12.02 -0.92 13.79
C ARG A 89 -12.38 -0.11 12.55
N LEU A 90 -11.44 0.68 12.03
CA LEU A 90 -11.62 1.48 10.82
C LEU A 90 -11.70 0.63 9.55
N THR A 91 -11.22 -0.62 9.58
CA THR A 91 -11.34 -1.56 8.46
C THR A 91 -12.60 -2.43 8.55
N GLY A 92 -13.48 -2.16 9.52
CA GLY A 92 -14.75 -2.84 9.70
C GLY A 92 -15.75 -2.51 8.58
N LYS A 93 -16.71 -3.44 8.37
CA LYS A 93 -17.76 -3.30 7.34
C LYS A 93 -18.59 -2.03 7.55
N ASP A 94 -19.01 -1.79 8.79
CA ASP A 94 -19.89 -0.67 9.13
C ASP A 94 -19.21 0.67 8.84
N HIS A 95 -17.93 0.79 9.19
CA HIS A 95 -17.14 1.97 8.87
C HIS A 95 -17.04 2.18 7.35
N LEU A 96 -16.69 1.14 6.60
CA LEU A 96 -16.62 1.22 5.14
C LEU A 96 -17.97 1.59 4.50
N ALA A 97 -19.08 1.09 5.04
CA ALA A 97 -20.41 1.46 4.56
C ALA A 97 -20.70 2.96 4.72
N THR A 98 -20.23 3.58 5.81
CA THR A 98 -20.34 5.04 5.99
C THR A 98 -19.42 5.84 5.05
N CYS A 99 -18.27 5.29 4.67
CA CYS A 99 -17.33 5.94 3.76
C CYS A 99 -17.73 5.81 2.28
N LEU A 100 -18.42 4.74 1.91
CA LEU A 100 -18.66 4.34 0.53
C LEU A 100 -19.33 5.42 -0.34
N PRO A 101 -20.35 6.16 0.13
CA PRO A 101 -20.93 7.26 -0.65
C PRO A 101 -19.88 8.30 -1.07
N TYR A 102 -18.93 8.62 -0.19
CA TYR A 102 -17.86 9.57 -0.50
C TYR A 102 -16.87 9.00 -1.52
N LEU A 103 -16.51 7.72 -1.42
CA LEU A 103 -15.62 7.06 -2.40
C LEU A 103 -16.22 7.10 -3.80
N ASN A 104 -17.50 6.76 -3.88
CA ASN A 104 -18.28 6.73 -5.11
C ASN A 104 -18.40 8.13 -5.73
N GLN A 105 -18.71 9.14 -4.90
CA GLN A 105 -18.77 10.54 -5.34
C GLN A 105 -17.39 11.05 -5.81
N ASP A 106 -16.33 10.73 -5.08
CA ASP A 106 -14.97 11.14 -5.42
C ASP A 106 -14.51 10.52 -6.75
N ALA A 107 -14.80 9.23 -7.00
CA ALA A 107 -14.49 8.56 -8.26
C ALA A 107 -15.25 9.17 -9.43
N HIS A 108 -16.57 9.30 -9.31
CA HIS A 108 -17.38 9.89 -10.37
C HIS A 108 -16.97 11.34 -10.66
N GLY A 109 -16.76 12.16 -9.63
CA GLY A 109 -16.35 13.56 -9.79
C GLY A 109 -14.98 13.70 -10.46
N THR A 110 -14.00 12.88 -10.06
CA THR A 110 -12.67 12.89 -10.69
C THR A 110 -12.74 12.48 -12.16
N PHE A 111 -13.48 11.42 -12.48
CA PHE A 111 -13.55 10.91 -13.85
C PHE A 111 -14.39 11.78 -14.78
N SER A 112 -15.48 12.37 -14.30
CA SER A 112 -16.26 13.34 -15.07
C SER A 112 -15.48 14.61 -15.44
N ALA A 113 -14.38 14.90 -14.72
CA ALA A 113 -13.51 16.04 -14.99
C ALA A 113 -12.35 15.72 -15.96
N ILE A 114 -12.20 14.48 -16.42
CA ILE A 114 -11.14 14.10 -17.36
C ILE A 114 -11.40 14.74 -18.73
N ASP A 115 -10.41 15.44 -19.26
CA ASP A 115 -10.40 15.88 -20.66
C ASP A 115 -10.03 14.70 -21.57
N THR A 116 -11.03 14.15 -22.26
CA THR A 116 -10.86 13.01 -23.17
C THR A 116 -10.21 13.37 -24.51
N SER A 117 -9.94 14.66 -24.77
CA SER A 117 -9.27 15.10 -26.00
C SER A 117 -7.76 14.89 -25.98
N VAL A 118 -7.18 14.62 -24.80
CA VAL A 118 -5.75 14.40 -24.59
C VAL A 118 -5.48 13.08 -23.84
N PRO A 119 -4.29 12.46 -24.01
CA PRO A 119 -3.91 11.31 -23.22
C PRO A 119 -3.88 11.62 -21.71
N MET A 120 -4.52 10.77 -20.92
CA MET A 120 -4.50 10.84 -19.45
C MET A 120 -3.29 10.06 -18.91
N ASP A 121 -2.56 10.64 -17.96
CA ASP A 121 -1.62 9.88 -17.13
C ASP A 121 -2.35 9.27 -15.91
N PRO A 122 -2.54 7.94 -15.86
CA PRO A 122 -3.25 7.30 -14.76
C PRO A 122 -2.53 7.47 -13.41
N PHE A 123 -1.21 7.64 -13.39
CA PHE A 123 -0.45 7.82 -12.14
C PHE A 123 -0.65 9.20 -11.52
N VAL A 124 -1.10 10.19 -12.30
CA VAL A 124 -1.45 11.52 -11.80
C VAL A 124 -2.89 11.53 -11.31
N VAL A 125 -3.83 11.11 -12.16
CA VAL A 125 -5.26 11.17 -11.86
C VAL A 125 -5.64 10.26 -10.69
N LEU A 126 -5.16 9.00 -10.70
CA LEU A 126 -5.51 8.04 -9.66
C LEU A 126 -4.77 8.31 -8.35
N ARG A 127 -3.61 8.97 -8.39
CA ARG A 127 -2.94 9.41 -7.15
C ARG A 127 -3.77 10.46 -6.41
N ASP A 128 -4.37 11.42 -7.12
CA ASP A 128 -5.27 12.40 -6.48
C ASP A 128 -6.55 11.74 -5.97
N LEU A 129 -7.17 10.88 -6.78
CA LEU A 129 -8.39 10.15 -6.40
C LEU A 129 -8.17 9.30 -5.15
N ILE A 130 -7.15 8.46 -5.15
CA ILE A 130 -6.84 7.60 -4.01
C ILE A 130 -6.49 8.45 -2.79
N CYS A 131 -5.82 9.60 -2.96
CA CYS A 131 -5.61 10.50 -1.83
C CYS A 131 -6.92 10.97 -1.19
N LYS A 132 -7.90 11.39 -1.99
CA LYS A 132 -9.23 11.74 -1.47
C LYS A 132 -9.87 10.56 -0.75
N MET A 133 -9.92 9.41 -1.41
CA MET A 133 -10.53 8.18 -0.88
C MET A 133 -9.90 7.72 0.44
N THR A 134 -8.58 7.66 0.53
CA THR A 134 -7.89 7.27 1.77
C THR A 134 -8.14 8.28 2.89
N HIS A 135 -8.33 9.56 2.56
CA HIS A 135 -8.78 10.55 3.54
C HIS A 135 -10.23 10.33 4.00
N ARG A 136 -11.14 9.85 3.12
CA ARG A 136 -12.51 9.45 3.50
C ARG A 136 -12.52 8.23 4.42
N THR A 137 -11.58 7.30 4.24
CA THR A 137 -11.58 6.03 5.00
C THR A 137 -10.84 6.13 6.32
N VAL A 138 -9.62 6.69 6.35
CA VAL A 138 -8.76 6.68 7.54
C VAL A 138 -8.19 8.04 7.93
N GLY A 139 -8.51 9.08 7.17
CA GLY A 139 -7.99 10.43 7.36
C GLY A 139 -9.03 11.42 7.88
N CYS A 140 -9.13 12.54 7.17
CA CYS A 140 -10.06 13.62 7.47
C CYS A 140 -10.65 14.22 6.20
N HIS A 141 -11.93 14.56 6.25
CA HIS A 141 -12.68 15.08 5.11
C HIS A 141 -12.22 16.46 4.66
N ASP A 142 -11.70 17.29 5.57
CA ASP A 142 -11.12 18.61 5.26
C ASP A 142 -10.09 18.56 4.13
N VAL A 143 -9.20 17.56 4.17
CA VAL A 143 -8.15 17.39 3.17
C VAL A 143 -8.70 16.79 1.87
N ALA A 144 -9.71 15.92 1.96
CA ALA A 144 -10.36 15.37 0.77
C ALA A 144 -11.14 16.44 -0.01
N GLU A 145 -11.71 17.42 0.68
CA GLU A 145 -12.59 18.46 0.14
C GLU A 145 -11.83 19.69 -0.36
N ASP A 146 -10.69 20.05 0.26
CA ASP A 146 -9.88 21.20 -0.12
C ASP A 146 -8.68 20.77 -1.01
N PRO A 147 -8.66 21.11 -2.32
CA PRO A 147 -7.56 20.77 -3.22
C PRO A 147 -6.21 21.37 -2.82
N GLU A 148 -6.18 22.58 -2.25
CA GLU A 148 -4.92 23.18 -1.82
C GLU A 148 -4.37 22.48 -0.58
N LEU A 149 -5.24 22.16 0.37
CA LEU A 149 -4.87 21.43 1.57
C LEU A 149 -4.38 20.01 1.23
N ARG A 150 -5.03 19.36 0.25
CA ARG A 150 -4.59 18.07 -0.30
C ARG A 150 -3.22 18.15 -0.94
N ALA A 151 -3.00 19.14 -1.81
CA ALA A 151 -1.70 19.34 -2.45
C ALA A 151 -0.58 19.60 -1.42
N LYS A 152 -0.85 20.43 -0.40
CA LYS A 152 0.08 20.67 0.73
C LYS A 152 0.37 19.38 1.50
N THR A 153 -0.66 18.59 1.80
CA THR A 153 -0.55 17.32 2.53
C THR A 153 0.30 16.32 1.76
N MET A 154 0.01 16.11 0.46
CA MET A 154 0.79 15.21 -0.41
C MET A 154 2.25 15.65 -0.53
N LYS A 155 2.51 16.95 -0.69
CA LYS A 155 3.88 17.49 -0.71
C LYS A 155 4.65 17.12 0.56
N TYR A 156 4.03 17.22 1.73
CA TYR A 156 4.73 16.87 2.97
C TYR A 156 4.92 15.36 3.14
N TYR A 157 4.00 14.53 2.63
CA TYR A 157 4.21 13.08 2.55
C TYR A 157 5.37 12.72 1.61
N ASP A 158 5.48 13.35 0.45
CA ASP A 158 6.60 13.13 -0.48
C ASP A 158 7.95 13.46 0.20
N MET A 159 7.99 14.52 1.02
CA MET A 159 9.17 14.85 1.83
C MET A 159 9.47 13.81 2.92
N LEU A 160 8.43 13.21 3.51
CA LEU A 160 8.57 12.17 4.54
C LEU A 160 9.05 10.84 3.95
N ASP A 161 8.57 10.50 2.76
CA ASP A 161 8.91 9.27 2.03
C ASP A 161 10.33 9.31 1.42
N ALA A 162 10.81 10.51 1.06
CA ALA A 162 12.10 10.74 0.43
C ALA A 162 13.27 10.02 1.15
N SER A 163 13.78 8.94 0.57
CA SER A 163 14.83 8.12 1.19
C SER A 163 16.24 8.51 0.73
N SER A 164 17.25 8.35 1.58
CA SER A 164 18.66 8.65 1.24
C SER A 164 19.62 7.62 1.83
N ALA A 165 20.52 7.12 0.99
CA ALA A 165 21.57 6.19 1.37
C ALA A 165 22.45 6.75 2.50
N LEU A 166 22.79 8.04 2.44
CA LEU A 166 23.64 8.70 3.45
C LEU A 166 22.99 8.71 4.83
N SER A 167 21.64 8.82 4.90
CA SER A 167 20.92 8.80 6.19
C SER A 167 21.01 7.44 6.88
N ILE A 168 21.23 6.37 6.11
CA ILE A 168 21.34 4.99 6.61
C ILE A 168 22.80 4.67 6.92
N MET A 169 23.74 5.08 6.06
CA MET A 169 25.18 4.92 6.28
C MET A 169 25.67 5.67 7.52
N PHE A 170 25.18 6.90 7.72
CA PHE A 170 25.58 7.77 8.81
C PHE A 170 24.35 8.29 9.57
N PRO A 171 23.70 7.48 10.42
CA PRO A 171 22.48 7.87 11.13
C PRO A 171 22.64 9.11 12.01
N TRP A 172 23.86 9.38 12.49
CA TRP A 172 24.22 10.54 13.31
C TRP A 172 24.35 11.84 12.50
N LEU A 173 24.55 11.75 11.17
CA LEU A 173 24.77 12.93 10.32
C LEU A 173 23.43 13.61 9.98
N PRO A 174 23.30 14.94 10.18
CA PRO A 174 22.11 15.69 9.81
C PRO A 174 22.10 15.98 8.30
N THR A 175 21.82 14.95 7.49
CA THR A 175 21.77 15.10 6.03
C THR A 175 20.59 15.98 5.60
N PRO A 176 20.66 16.65 4.42
CA PRO A 176 19.55 17.44 3.90
C PRO A 176 18.25 16.63 3.80
N THR A 177 18.31 15.36 3.41
CA THR A 177 17.14 14.47 3.38
C THR A 177 16.55 14.25 4.77
N LYS A 178 17.38 14.05 5.80
CA LYS A 178 16.91 13.88 7.18
C LYS A 178 16.26 15.18 7.71
N MET A 179 16.84 16.33 7.40
CA MET A 179 16.25 17.64 7.73
C MET A 179 14.92 17.86 7.01
N ASN A 180 14.83 17.53 5.72
CA ASN A 180 13.59 17.61 4.94
C ASN A 180 12.51 16.68 5.49
N LYS A 181 12.84 15.44 5.88
CA LYS A 181 11.90 14.51 6.54
C LYS A 181 11.38 15.08 7.86
N LEU A 182 12.28 15.59 8.72
CA LEU A 182 11.88 16.20 9.99
C LEU A 182 10.97 17.40 9.77
N TRP A 183 11.28 18.25 8.79
CA TRP A 183 10.46 19.41 8.45
C TRP A 183 9.10 19.00 7.88
N GLY A 184 9.06 18.06 6.92
CA GLY A 184 7.83 17.52 6.35
C GLY A 184 6.94 16.85 7.39
N GLY A 185 7.51 16.00 8.25
CA GLY A 185 6.81 15.37 9.36
C GLY A 185 6.27 16.39 10.38
N GLY A 186 7.05 17.42 10.71
CA GLY A 186 6.60 18.52 11.57
C GLY A 186 5.48 19.35 10.94
N LYS A 187 5.55 19.62 9.62
CA LYS A 187 4.50 20.32 8.88
C LYS A 187 3.21 19.50 8.78
N LEU A 188 3.29 18.18 8.58
CA LEU A 188 2.13 17.28 8.65
C LEU A 188 1.46 17.34 10.02
N HIS A 189 2.25 17.21 11.10
CA HIS A 189 1.69 17.33 12.45
C HIS A 189 1.00 18.67 12.67
N MET A 190 1.64 19.78 12.31
CA MET A 190 1.03 21.11 12.45
C MET A 190 -0.24 21.26 11.62
N LEU A 191 -0.28 20.72 10.39
CA LEU A 191 -1.46 20.74 9.54
C LEU A 191 -2.64 20.03 10.22
N PHE A 192 -2.47 18.79 10.66
CA PHE A 192 -3.55 18.05 11.33
C PHE A 192 -3.91 18.63 12.70
N LEU A 193 -2.94 19.11 13.47
CA LEU A 193 -3.20 19.80 14.74
C LEU A 193 -4.04 21.07 14.52
N ASN A 194 -3.80 21.82 13.45
CA ASN A 194 -4.58 23.01 13.16
C ASN A 194 -6.03 22.66 12.82
N ILE A 195 -6.26 21.59 12.04
CA ILE A 195 -7.62 21.08 11.76
C ILE A 195 -8.32 20.67 13.06
N ILE A 196 -7.66 19.87 13.90
CA ILE A 196 -8.23 19.39 15.17
C ILE A 196 -8.56 20.56 16.11
N LYS A 197 -7.63 21.51 16.28
CA LYS A 197 -7.82 22.70 17.12
C LYS A 197 -8.92 23.60 16.60
N GLU A 198 -9.01 23.78 15.28
CA GLU A 198 -10.10 24.53 14.66
C GLU A 198 -11.44 23.90 15.00
N ARG A 199 -11.61 22.59 14.79
CA ARG A 199 -12.84 21.86 15.11
C ARG A 199 -13.22 21.99 16.59
N ARG A 200 -12.26 21.84 17.50
CA ARG A 200 -12.50 22.02 18.94
C ARG A 200 -12.93 23.45 19.28
N ARG A 201 -12.33 24.45 18.64
CA ARG A 201 -12.63 25.87 18.87
C ARG A 201 -14.00 26.27 18.32
N THR A 202 -14.38 25.75 17.15
CA THR A 202 -15.64 26.11 16.46
C THR A 202 -16.80 25.20 16.85
N GLY A 203 -16.54 24.05 17.46
CA GLY A 203 -17.54 23.01 17.70
C GLY A 203 -17.95 22.26 16.43
N ARG A 204 -17.26 22.49 15.30
CA ARG A 204 -17.52 21.80 14.04
C ARG A 204 -17.22 20.31 14.18
N ARG A 205 -18.14 19.48 13.71
CA ARG A 205 -18.02 18.02 13.68
C ARG A 205 -17.99 17.53 12.23
N ALA A 206 -17.35 16.39 12.01
CA ALA A 206 -17.34 15.69 10.72
C ALA A 206 -17.47 14.18 10.96
N GLU A 207 -17.97 13.45 9.96
CA GLU A 207 -18.05 11.98 10.02
C GLU A 207 -16.77 11.34 9.49
N ASP A 208 -15.67 11.51 10.22
CA ASP A 208 -14.37 10.98 9.82
C ASP A 208 -13.52 10.45 10.99
N THR A 209 -12.38 9.84 10.65
CA THR A 209 -11.50 9.19 11.62
C THR A 209 -10.94 10.17 12.65
N VAL A 210 -10.67 11.43 12.25
CA VAL A 210 -10.26 12.48 13.18
C VAL A 210 -11.34 12.71 14.23
N GLN A 211 -12.61 12.84 13.84
CA GLN A 211 -13.70 13.05 14.80
C GLN A 211 -13.88 11.83 15.72
N VAL A 212 -13.79 10.60 15.17
CA VAL A 212 -13.86 9.36 15.97
C VAL A 212 -12.79 9.35 17.07
N LEU A 213 -11.58 9.84 16.79
CA LEU A 213 -10.51 9.91 17.77
C LEU A 213 -10.72 11.03 18.80
N MET A 214 -11.18 12.19 18.34
CA MET A 214 -11.53 13.31 19.22
C MET A 214 -12.64 12.94 20.21
N ASP A 215 -13.67 12.23 19.75
CA ASP A 215 -14.82 11.81 20.57
C ASP A 215 -14.44 10.74 21.60
N LYS A 216 -13.43 9.92 21.31
CA LYS A 216 -12.83 8.97 22.28
C LYS A 216 -12.00 9.66 23.36
N GLY A 217 -11.79 10.97 23.26
CA GLY A 217 -10.96 11.74 24.19
C GLY A 217 -9.45 11.58 23.94
N GLU A 218 -9.03 11.13 22.75
CA GLU A 218 -7.61 11.09 22.43
C GLU A 218 -7.02 12.49 22.33
N SER A 219 -5.76 12.63 22.73
CA SER A 219 -5.04 13.90 22.59
C SER A 219 -4.86 14.27 21.11
N ASP A 220 -4.74 15.57 20.84
CA ASP A 220 -4.56 16.06 19.47
C ASP A 220 -3.28 15.50 18.83
N MET A 221 -2.21 15.33 19.62
CA MET A 221 -0.96 14.74 19.16
C MET A 221 -1.11 13.26 18.80
N VAL A 222 -1.78 12.46 19.63
CA VAL A 222 -2.06 11.04 19.33
C VAL A 222 -2.94 10.91 18.10
N THR A 223 -3.96 11.76 17.99
CA THR A 223 -4.86 11.81 16.83
C THR A 223 -4.08 12.11 15.56
N ALA A 224 -3.29 13.20 15.54
CA ALA A 224 -2.47 13.57 14.39
C ALA A 224 -1.45 12.47 14.01
N ALA A 225 -0.74 11.91 15.00
CA ALA A 225 0.23 10.85 14.76
C ALA A 225 -0.41 9.59 14.15
N PHE A 226 -1.60 9.20 14.63
CA PHE A 226 -2.33 8.07 14.08
C PHE A 226 -2.72 8.31 12.62
N ILE A 227 -3.32 9.47 12.31
CA ILE A 227 -3.75 9.83 10.95
C ILE A 227 -2.55 9.85 10.00
N ILE A 228 -1.43 10.43 10.43
CA ILE A 228 -0.20 10.47 9.62
C ILE A 228 0.30 9.06 9.29
N GLY A 229 0.36 8.17 10.27
CA GLY A 229 0.78 6.78 10.07
C GLY A 229 -0.19 6.00 9.17
N ALA A 230 -1.50 6.19 9.36
CA ALA A 230 -2.55 5.52 8.60
C ALA A 230 -2.52 5.89 7.12
N LEU A 231 -2.43 7.18 6.83
CA LEU A 231 -2.35 7.71 5.48
C LEU A 231 -1.02 7.32 4.81
N PHE A 232 0.11 7.37 5.53
CA PHE A 232 1.39 6.93 4.96
C PHE A 232 1.34 5.48 4.43
N ALA A 233 0.65 4.58 5.15
CA ALA A 233 0.50 3.20 4.73
C ALA A 233 -0.41 3.01 3.49
N GLY A 234 -1.47 3.82 3.37
CA GLY A 234 -2.49 3.69 2.33
C GLY A 234 -2.19 4.45 1.03
N LEU A 235 -1.65 5.67 1.13
CA LEU A 235 -1.55 6.59 -0.01
C LEU A 235 -0.60 6.11 -1.12
N ILE A 236 0.57 5.61 -0.74
CA ILE A 236 1.63 5.30 -1.71
C ILE A 236 1.28 4.04 -2.51
N ASN A 237 0.91 2.98 -1.79
CA ASN A 237 0.72 1.66 -2.41
C ASN A 237 -0.55 1.61 -3.26
N THR A 238 -1.68 2.06 -2.72
CA THR A 238 -2.97 1.95 -3.42
C THR A 238 -2.99 2.80 -4.70
N ALA A 239 -2.43 4.01 -4.68
CA ALA A 239 -2.37 4.88 -5.86
C ALA A 239 -1.59 4.25 -7.02
N ILE A 240 -0.45 3.62 -6.72
CA ILE A 240 0.37 2.93 -7.72
C ILE A 240 -0.38 1.74 -8.29
N GLN A 241 -1.06 0.95 -7.45
CA GLN A 241 -1.82 -0.21 -7.93
C GLN A 241 -3.02 0.20 -8.78
N ALA A 242 -3.76 1.24 -8.39
CA ALA A 242 -4.88 1.76 -9.15
C ALA A 242 -4.44 2.10 -10.59
N ALA A 243 -3.30 2.78 -10.74
CA ALA A 243 -2.75 3.12 -12.05
C ALA A 243 -2.30 1.89 -12.86
N TRP A 244 -1.59 0.96 -12.23
CA TRP A 244 -1.13 -0.24 -12.93
C TRP A 244 -2.27 -1.15 -13.39
N ILE A 245 -3.35 -1.28 -12.62
CA ILE A 245 -4.52 -2.07 -13.03
C ILE A 245 -5.09 -1.53 -14.34
N ILE A 246 -5.26 -0.20 -14.45
CA ILE A 246 -5.72 0.43 -15.71
C ILE A 246 -4.73 0.17 -16.85
N CYS A 247 -3.43 0.28 -16.58
CA CYS A 247 -2.41 -0.05 -17.57
C CYS A 247 -2.54 -1.50 -18.05
N TYR A 248 -2.64 -2.48 -17.14
CA TYR A 248 -2.75 -3.88 -17.52
C TYR A 248 -4.03 -4.18 -18.33
N LEU A 249 -5.17 -3.62 -17.91
CA LEU A 249 -6.42 -3.76 -18.67
C LEU A 249 -6.33 -3.12 -20.06
N ALA A 250 -5.57 -2.04 -20.22
CA ALA A 250 -5.35 -1.40 -21.52
C ALA A 250 -4.53 -2.28 -22.50
N TYR A 251 -3.76 -3.23 -21.99
CA TYR A 251 -2.92 -4.15 -22.78
C TYR A 251 -3.47 -5.58 -22.88
N ASP A 252 -4.40 -5.97 -22.00
CA ASP A 252 -5.02 -7.30 -22.03
C ASP A 252 -6.53 -7.21 -22.33
N PRO A 253 -6.93 -7.31 -23.62
CA PRO A 253 -8.33 -7.19 -24.02
C PRO A 253 -9.21 -8.32 -23.48
N VAL A 254 -8.64 -9.48 -23.15
CA VAL A 254 -9.40 -10.62 -22.62
C VAL A 254 -9.82 -10.33 -21.18
N TRP A 255 -8.91 -9.83 -20.35
CA TRP A 255 -9.23 -9.45 -18.98
C TRP A 255 -10.02 -8.15 -18.90
N TYR A 256 -9.77 -7.19 -19.79
CA TYR A 256 -10.64 -6.02 -19.92
C TYR A 256 -12.09 -6.43 -20.21
N ALA A 257 -12.33 -7.32 -21.17
CA ALA A 257 -13.68 -7.78 -21.49
C ALA A 257 -14.36 -8.49 -20.31
N LYS A 258 -13.62 -9.26 -19.51
CA LYS A 258 -14.16 -9.89 -18.29
C LYS A 258 -14.56 -8.86 -17.23
N VAL A 259 -13.70 -7.88 -16.96
CA VAL A 259 -13.98 -6.81 -16.00
C VAL A 259 -15.14 -5.93 -16.49
N GLN A 260 -15.20 -5.62 -17.79
CA GLN A 260 -16.33 -4.89 -18.39
C GLN A 260 -17.64 -5.67 -18.22
N ALA A 261 -17.66 -6.96 -18.57
CA ALA A 261 -18.86 -7.78 -18.43
C ALA A 261 -19.34 -7.89 -16.98
N GLU A 262 -18.41 -7.93 -16.03
CA GLU A 262 -18.68 -7.93 -14.59
C GLU A 262 -19.32 -6.61 -14.13
N VAL A 263 -18.77 -5.46 -14.56
CA VAL A 263 -19.35 -4.13 -14.33
C VAL A 263 -20.74 -4.03 -14.93
N ASP A 264 -20.91 -4.45 -16.19
CA ASP A 264 -22.19 -4.41 -16.90
C ASP A 264 -23.25 -5.29 -16.21
N ALA A 265 -22.85 -6.46 -15.70
CA ALA A 265 -23.74 -7.37 -14.97
C ALA A 265 -24.19 -6.76 -13.63
N ALA A 266 -23.28 -6.15 -12.87
CA ALA A 266 -23.62 -5.45 -11.63
C ALA A 266 -24.57 -4.27 -11.92
N VAL A 267 -24.28 -3.48 -12.96
CA VAL A 267 -25.15 -2.37 -13.37
C VAL A 267 -26.54 -2.86 -13.77
N ALA A 268 -26.63 -3.92 -14.59
CA ALA A 268 -27.92 -4.48 -15.02
C ALA A 268 -28.73 -5.02 -13.84
N LYS A 269 -28.08 -5.66 -12.86
CA LYS A 269 -28.72 -6.26 -11.69
C LYS A 269 -29.26 -5.23 -10.70
N HIS A 270 -28.53 -4.15 -10.46
CA HIS A 270 -28.85 -3.16 -9.42
C HIS A 270 -29.51 -1.89 -9.96
N ARG A 271 -29.70 -1.76 -11.27
CA ARG A 271 -30.43 -0.64 -11.87
C ARG A 271 -31.89 -0.64 -11.43
N THR A 272 -32.35 0.50 -10.94
CA THR A 272 -33.73 0.71 -10.46
C THR A 272 -34.57 1.59 -11.40
N SER A 273 -33.93 2.32 -12.31
CA SER A 273 -34.58 3.18 -13.30
C SER A 273 -33.77 3.22 -14.59
N GLU A 274 -34.46 3.30 -15.74
CA GLU A 274 -33.83 3.38 -17.06
C GLU A 274 -32.98 4.65 -17.25
N HIS A 275 -33.24 5.70 -16.47
CA HIS A 275 -32.49 6.95 -16.54
C HIS A 275 -31.15 6.92 -15.80
N GLN A 276 -30.87 5.88 -15.00
CA GLN A 276 -29.60 5.78 -14.28
C GLN A 276 -28.46 5.41 -15.24
N THR A 277 -27.46 6.26 -15.31
CA THR A 277 -26.18 5.94 -15.94
C THR A 277 -25.50 4.77 -15.22
N PRO A 278 -24.63 3.99 -15.89
CA PRO A 278 -23.85 2.93 -15.23
C PRO A 278 -23.10 3.43 -13.99
N ALA A 279 -22.46 4.60 -14.08
CA ALA A 279 -21.75 5.20 -12.96
C ALA A 279 -22.68 5.49 -11.77
N GLU A 280 -23.88 6.04 -11.99
CA GLU A 280 -24.86 6.28 -10.92
C GLU A 280 -25.33 4.99 -10.25
N VAL A 281 -25.50 3.89 -11.00
CA VAL A 281 -25.84 2.59 -10.40
C VAL A 281 -24.70 2.11 -9.50
N LEU A 282 -23.44 2.19 -9.94
CA LEU A 282 -22.28 1.82 -9.13
C LEU A 282 -22.20 2.60 -7.81
N GLN A 283 -22.65 3.87 -7.78
CA GLN A 283 -22.66 4.67 -6.56
C GLN A 283 -23.62 4.16 -5.48
N THR A 284 -24.63 3.38 -5.86
CA THR A 284 -25.66 2.85 -4.96
C THR A 284 -25.34 1.46 -4.40
N LEU A 285 -24.27 0.82 -4.89
CA LEU A 285 -23.92 -0.53 -4.46
C LEU A 285 -23.53 -0.58 -2.99
N SER A 286 -23.90 -1.66 -2.32
CA SER A 286 -23.51 -1.92 -0.93
C SER A 286 -22.07 -2.44 -0.83
N VAL A 287 -21.50 -2.41 0.38
CA VAL A 287 -20.18 -3.04 0.64
C VAL A 287 -20.18 -4.53 0.26
N ASP A 288 -21.26 -5.27 0.55
CA ASP A 288 -21.35 -6.70 0.21
C ASP A 288 -21.36 -6.92 -1.30
N THR A 289 -22.04 -6.04 -2.03
CA THR A 289 -22.10 -6.08 -3.48
C THR A 289 -20.71 -5.86 -4.09
N TRP A 290 -19.98 -4.83 -3.62
CA TRP A 290 -18.60 -4.59 -4.04
C TRP A 290 -17.67 -5.77 -3.72
N GLU A 291 -17.87 -6.45 -2.59
CA GLU A 291 -17.02 -7.57 -2.18
C GLU A 291 -17.33 -8.90 -2.87
N SER A 292 -18.56 -9.08 -3.38
CA SER A 292 -19.02 -10.36 -3.92
C SER A 292 -19.24 -10.40 -5.42
N GLU A 293 -19.47 -9.25 -6.06
CA GLU A 293 -19.84 -9.17 -7.48
C GLU A 293 -18.70 -8.73 -8.41
N PHE A 294 -17.48 -8.54 -7.89
CA PHE A 294 -16.30 -8.13 -8.67
C PHE A 294 -15.11 -9.13 -8.65
N PRO A 295 -15.31 -10.45 -8.84
CA PRO A 295 -14.24 -11.43 -8.72
C PRO A 295 -13.13 -11.29 -9.76
N SER A 296 -13.42 -10.93 -11.01
CA SER A 296 -12.43 -10.77 -12.08
C SER A 296 -11.51 -9.58 -11.81
N LEU A 297 -12.09 -8.49 -11.32
CA LEU A 297 -11.33 -7.34 -10.84
C LEU A 297 -10.45 -7.70 -9.63
N ASP A 298 -10.94 -8.52 -8.69
CA ASP A 298 -10.14 -8.96 -7.54
C ASP A 298 -8.91 -9.77 -7.97
N LEU A 299 -9.09 -10.68 -8.93
CA LEU A 299 -7.98 -11.43 -9.53
C LEU A 299 -6.96 -10.48 -10.19
N GLY A 300 -7.46 -9.46 -10.89
CA GLY A 300 -6.65 -8.40 -11.51
C GLY A 300 -5.84 -7.60 -10.49
N VAL A 301 -6.47 -7.21 -9.38
CA VAL A 301 -5.81 -6.55 -8.24
C VAL A 301 -4.73 -7.47 -7.66
N GLN A 302 -5.04 -8.74 -7.45
CA GLN A 302 -4.12 -9.71 -6.88
C GLN A 302 -2.84 -9.85 -7.72
N ASP A 303 -2.95 -10.01 -9.05
CA ASP A 303 -1.76 -10.14 -9.92
C ASP A 303 -1.00 -8.83 -10.11
N SER A 304 -1.72 -7.70 -10.14
CA SER A 304 -1.08 -6.37 -10.19
C SER A 304 -0.17 -6.17 -8.98
N ILE A 305 -0.66 -6.51 -7.78
CA ILE A 305 0.15 -6.44 -6.57
C ILE A 305 1.33 -7.40 -6.63
N ARG A 306 1.14 -8.64 -7.14
CA ARG A 306 2.23 -9.61 -7.26
C ARG A 306 3.40 -9.05 -8.07
N LEU A 307 3.10 -8.45 -9.23
CA LEU A 307 4.09 -7.90 -10.15
C LEU A 307 4.70 -6.58 -9.69
N ASN A 308 3.92 -5.74 -9.01
CA ASN A 308 4.39 -4.40 -8.61
C ASN A 308 5.09 -4.41 -7.25
N LEU A 309 4.81 -5.40 -6.39
CA LEU A 309 5.45 -5.56 -5.08
C LEU A 309 6.69 -6.46 -5.18
N MET A 310 7.77 -5.95 -5.76
CA MET A 310 9.05 -6.67 -5.93
C MET A 310 10.14 -6.22 -4.94
N GLY A 311 9.73 -5.67 -3.80
CA GLY A 311 10.63 -5.04 -2.83
C GLY A 311 11.40 -6.00 -1.92
N ALA A 312 12.30 -5.42 -1.13
CA ALA A 312 12.98 -6.08 -0.03
C ALA A 312 12.20 -5.88 1.28
N SER A 313 11.55 -6.93 1.76
CA SER A 313 10.87 -6.91 3.05
C SER A 313 11.89 -7.04 4.17
N MET A 314 11.95 -6.06 5.07
CA MET A 314 12.94 -6.02 6.15
C MET A 314 12.27 -6.10 7.52
N ARG A 315 12.80 -6.94 8.42
CA ARG A 315 12.33 -7.07 9.80
C ARG A 315 13.49 -7.07 10.77
N GLN A 316 13.32 -6.46 11.93
CA GLN A 316 14.33 -6.50 12.99
C GLN A 316 14.02 -7.64 13.96
N ASN A 317 15.04 -8.37 14.40
CA ASN A 317 14.95 -9.26 15.54
C ASN A 317 14.90 -8.43 16.85
N ILE A 318 13.72 -8.40 17.47
CA ILE A 318 13.45 -7.72 18.74
C ILE A 318 13.27 -8.70 19.91
N SER A 319 13.57 -9.98 19.72
CA SER A 319 13.30 -11.04 20.72
C SER A 319 14.26 -11.02 21.93
N GLY A 320 15.30 -10.18 21.88
CA GLY A 320 16.34 -10.12 22.91
C GLY A 320 17.35 -11.26 22.87
N LYS A 321 17.24 -12.19 21.91
CA LYS A 321 18.14 -13.34 21.68
C LYS A 321 18.23 -13.69 20.19
N ASP A 322 19.08 -14.65 19.86
CA ASP A 322 19.18 -15.18 18.50
C ASP A 322 17.91 -15.97 18.12
N ILE A 323 17.48 -15.83 16.87
CA ILE A 323 16.35 -16.56 16.29
C ILE A 323 16.88 -17.53 15.25
N VAL A 324 16.56 -18.81 15.39
CA VAL A 324 16.77 -19.82 14.33
C VAL A 324 15.53 -19.86 13.44
N LEU A 325 15.71 -19.73 12.12
CA LEU A 325 14.61 -19.73 11.16
C LEU A 325 14.18 -21.14 10.78
N GLY A 326 13.11 -21.64 11.41
CA GLY A 326 12.56 -22.95 11.14
C GLY A 326 13.61 -24.05 11.25
N ASP A 327 13.62 -24.96 10.29
CA ASP A 327 14.59 -26.06 10.13
C ASP A 327 15.79 -25.71 9.24
N THR A 328 15.88 -24.47 8.74
CA THR A 328 16.95 -24.04 7.81
C THR A 328 18.34 -23.94 8.44
N GLY A 329 18.40 -23.88 9.77
CA GLY A 329 19.63 -23.61 10.52
C GLY A 329 20.15 -22.16 10.41
N VAL A 330 19.46 -21.29 9.67
CA VAL A 330 19.83 -19.87 9.56
C VAL A 330 19.53 -19.14 10.86
N ILE A 331 20.53 -18.44 11.38
CA ILE A 331 20.42 -17.65 12.60
C ILE A 331 20.27 -16.18 12.24
N ILE A 332 19.24 -15.53 12.79
CA ILE A 332 19.10 -14.08 12.86
C ILE A 332 19.57 -13.63 14.23
N PRO A 333 20.77 -13.03 14.35
CA PRO A 333 21.29 -12.62 15.64
C PRO A 333 20.36 -11.62 16.33
N LYS A 334 20.46 -11.52 17.65
CA LYS A 334 19.83 -10.46 18.43
C LYS A 334 20.11 -9.08 17.78
N ASP A 335 19.07 -8.25 17.69
CA ASP A 335 19.09 -6.89 17.15
C ASP A 335 19.44 -6.74 15.64
N ALA A 336 19.83 -7.83 14.98
CA ALA A 336 20.05 -7.88 13.54
C ALA A 336 18.74 -7.86 12.74
N PHE A 337 18.86 -7.78 11.41
CA PHE A 337 17.71 -7.70 10.52
C PHE A 337 17.66 -8.90 9.58
N ALA A 338 16.47 -9.41 9.35
CA ALA A 338 16.18 -10.37 8.30
C ALA A 338 15.60 -9.64 7.09
N VAL A 339 16.13 -9.93 5.90
CA VAL A 339 15.62 -9.40 4.63
C VAL A 339 15.17 -10.53 3.73
N TYR A 340 13.92 -10.48 3.30
CA TYR A 340 13.33 -11.40 2.33
C TYR A 340 12.98 -10.63 1.05
N SER A 341 13.44 -11.12 -0.10
CA SER A 341 13.05 -10.56 -1.40
C SER A 341 11.64 -11.05 -1.74
N ILE A 342 10.67 -10.15 -1.90
CA ILE A 342 9.31 -10.56 -2.27
C ILE A 342 9.30 -11.25 -3.65
N SER A 343 10.17 -10.80 -4.56
CA SER A 343 10.39 -11.44 -5.86
C SER A 343 10.85 -12.89 -5.76
N ASP A 344 11.43 -13.32 -4.64
CA ASP A 344 11.86 -14.72 -4.45
C ASP A 344 10.73 -15.72 -4.61
N VAL A 345 9.50 -15.35 -4.21
CA VAL A 345 8.30 -16.18 -4.41
C VAL A 345 7.44 -15.70 -5.56
N HIS A 346 7.27 -14.38 -5.70
CA HIS A 346 6.41 -13.83 -6.76
C HIS A 346 6.98 -14.06 -8.17
N MET A 347 8.30 -14.31 -8.30
CA MET A 347 8.95 -14.65 -9.57
C MET A 347 9.45 -16.10 -9.64
N ASP A 348 9.07 -16.96 -8.69
CA ASP A 348 9.45 -18.38 -8.71
C ASP A 348 8.61 -19.12 -9.77
N GLU A 349 9.24 -19.58 -10.85
CA GLU A 349 8.57 -20.34 -11.92
C GLU A 349 7.97 -21.67 -11.46
N THR A 350 8.44 -22.19 -10.32
CA THR A 350 7.86 -23.40 -9.71
C THR A 350 6.59 -23.10 -8.90
N VAL A 351 6.26 -21.81 -8.68
CA VAL A 351 4.99 -21.34 -8.11
C VAL A 351 4.11 -20.75 -9.21
N TYR A 352 4.66 -19.77 -9.93
CA TYR A 352 3.94 -18.97 -10.92
C TYR A 352 4.46 -19.24 -12.31
N LYS A 353 3.65 -19.86 -13.17
CA LYS A 353 4.03 -20.07 -14.58
C LYS A 353 4.14 -18.71 -15.28
N ASN A 354 5.21 -18.52 -16.04
CA ASN A 354 5.54 -17.26 -16.72
C ASN A 354 5.39 -16.05 -15.78
N PRO A 355 6.20 -15.95 -14.72
CA PRO A 355 5.93 -15.04 -13.60
C PRO A 355 5.99 -13.57 -13.99
N GLY A 356 6.70 -13.21 -15.06
CA GLY A 356 6.74 -11.83 -15.57
C GLY A 356 5.46 -11.38 -16.29
N ARG A 357 4.53 -12.30 -16.60
CA ARG A 357 3.27 -11.99 -17.26
C ARG A 357 2.20 -11.63 -16.24
N TRP A 358 1.47 -10.56 -16.52
CA TRP A 358 0.21 -10.26 -15.83
C TRP A 358 -0.86 -11.23 -16.33
N ASP A 359 -1.30 -12.10 -15.44
CA ASP A 359 -2.22 -13.19 -15.71
C ASP A 359 -3.09 -13.44 -14.47
N PRO A 360 -4.20 -12.69 -14.32
CA PRO A 360 -5.16 -12.89 -13.25
C PRO A 360 -5.74 -14.31 -13.19
N GLY A 361 -5.65 -15.08 -14.28
CA GLY A 361 -6.17 -16.45 -14.36
C GLY A 361 -5.42 -17.42 -13.47
N ARG A 362 -4.23 -17.06 -12.98
CA ARG A 362 -3.40 -17.93 -12.13
C ARG A 362 -4.02 -18.25 -10.77
N TYR A 363 -4.98 -17.44 -10.30
CA TYR A 363 -5.63 -17.64 -9.00
C TYR A 363 -7.02 -18.31 -9.12
N LEU A 364 -7.47 -18.63 -10.35
CA LEU A 364 -8.67 -19.43 -10.55
C LEU A 364 -8.50 -20.82 -9.93
N SER A 365 -9.61 -21.44 -9.52
CA SER A 365 -9.58 -22.70 -8.74
C SER A 365 -8.90 -23.87 -9.44
N ASP A 366 -8.89 -23.89 -10.78
CA ASP A 366 -8.23 -24.90 -11.60
C ASP A 366 -6.70 -24.73 -11.65
N ARG A 367 -6.18 -23.52 -11.40
CA ARG A 367 -4.74 -23.22 -11.39
C ARG A 367 -4.19 -23.05 -9.99
N GLY A 368 -4.82 -22.24 -9.15
CA GLY A 368 -4.50 -22.05 -7.73
C GLY A 368 -3.03 -21.81 -7.43
N GLU A 369 -2.30 -21.10 -8.29
CA GLU A 369 -0.84 -21.01 -8.25
C GLU A 369 -0.32 -20.35 -6.95
N ASP A 370 -1.09 -19.42 -6.38
CA ASP A 370 -0.80 -18.79 -5.09
C ASP A 370 -0.79 -19.76 -3.90
N LYS A 371 -1.47 -20.91 -4.05
CA LYS A 371 -1.61 -21.95 -3.02
C LYS A 371 -0.66 -23.13 -3.25
N ALA A 372 0.12 -23.12 -4.33
CA ALA A 372 1.05 -24.21 -4.67
C ALA A 372 2.13 -24.42 -3.60
N LYS A 373 2.49 -23.36 -2.87
CA LYS A 373 3.47 -23.39 -1.78
C LYS A 373 2.99 -22.58 -0.58
N GLN A 374 3.51 -22.90 0.61
CA GLN A 374 3.18 -22.13 1.80
C GLN A 374 3.68 -20.68 1.64
N HIS A 375 2.81 -19.71 1.94
CA HIS A 375 3.08 -18.29 1.69
C HIS A 375 3.46 -18.02 0.21
N GLY A 376 2.80 -18.70 -0.74
CA GLY A 376 3.00 -18.54 -2.19
C GLY A 376 2.62 -17.15 -2.69
N TYR A 377 1.65 -16.50 -2.04
CA TYR A 377 1.32 -15.10 -2.25
C TYR A 377 1.51 -14.29 -0.97
N VAL A 378 2.24 -13.17 -1.08
CA VAL A 378 2.55 -12.28 0.05
C VAL A 378 2.23 -10.82 -0.24
N GLY A 379 1.48 -10.54 -1.30
CA GLY A 379 1.09 -9.18 -1.73
C GLY A 379 0.29 -8.40 -0.68
N TRP A 380 -0.55 -9.11 0.08
CA TRP A 380 -1.30 -8.56 1.21
C TRP A 380 -0.64 -8.89 2.56
N GLY A 381 0.67 -9.09 2.59
CA GLY A 381 1.35 -9.66 3.75
C GLY A 381 1.01 -11.14 3.95
N SER A 382 1.52 -11.75 5.01
CA SER A 382 1.28 -13.17 5.29
C SER A 382 1.60 -13.54 6.74
N GLY A 383 1.09 -14.69 7.20
CA GLY A 383 1.33 -15.22 8.54
C GLY A 383 0.91 -14.25 9.65
N LEU A 384 1.84 -13.92 10.55
CA LEU A 384 1.62 -12.99 11.66
C LEU A 384 1.49 -11.52 11.22
N HIS A 385 1.68 -11.21 9.94
CA HIS A 385 1.75 -9.84 9.42
C HIS A 385 0.88 -9.66 8.18
N PRO A 386 -0.44 -9.87 8.28
CA PRO A 386 -1.35 -9.52 7.21
C PRO A 386 -1.46 -7.99 7.06
N CYS A 387 -1.75 -7.54 5.85
CA CYS A 387 -2.06 -6.15 5.56
C CYS A 387 -3.37 -5.77 6.27
N LEU A 388 -3.25 -4.91 7.29
CA LEU A 388 -4.41 -4.45 8.06
C LEU A 388 -5.40 -3.67 7.20
N GLY A 389 -4.90 -2.96 6.17
CA GLY A 389 -5.69 -2.13 5.27
C GLY A 389 -6.26 -2.82 4.04
N MET A 390 -6.13 -4.15 3.93
CA MET A 390 -6.51 -4.88 2.71
C MET A 390 -7.94 -4.59 2.25
N ARG A 391 -8.92 -4.58 3.17
CA ARG A 391 -10.33 -4.34 2.84
C ARG A 391 -10.58 -2.93 2.32
N ILE A 392 -9.95 -1.93 2.96
CA ILE A 392 -10.01 -0.53 2.53
C ILE A 392 -9.39 -0.39 1.15
N ALA A 393 -8.16 -0.89 0.97
CA ALA A 393 -7.45 -0.80 -0.31
C ALA A 393 -8.22 -1.49 -1.44
N LYS A 394 -8.79 -2.68 -1.21
CA LYS A 394 -9.65 -3.34 -2.20
C LYS A 394 -10.86 -2.48 -2.58
N MET A 395 -11.55 -1.89 -1.60
CA MET A 395 -12.69 -1.01 -1.88
C MET A 395 -12.29 0.20 -2.73
N GLU A 396 -11.19 0.86 -2.38
CA GLU A 396 -10.66 2.01 -3.13
C GLU A 396 -10.30 1.61 -4.57
N LEU A 397 -9.60 0.48 -4.76
CA LEU A 397 -9.22 -0.05 -6.08
C LEU A 397 -10.44 -0.49 -6.90
N PHE A 398 -11.45 -1.06 -6.25
CA PHE A 398 -12.66 -1.53 -6.92
C PHE A 398 -13.51 -0.37 -7.41
N VAL A 399 -13.80 0.57 -6.51
CA VAL A 399 -14.56 1.78 -6.84
C VAL A 399 -13.84 2.57 -7.92
N SER A 400 -12.52 2.76 -7.82
CA SER A 400 -11.77 3.49 -8.85
C SER A 400 -11.79 2.78 -10.20
N THR A 401 -11.54 1.46 -10.23
CA THR A 401 -11.39 0.72 -11.49
C THR A 401 -12.74 0.48 -12.17
N ALA A 402 -13.74 0.00 -11.44
CA ALA A 402 -15.06 -0.28 -11.99
C ALA A 402 -15.74 1.00 -12.50
N THR A 403 -15.63 2.12 -11.76
CA THR A 403 -16.17 3.40 -12.22
C THR A 403 -15.46 3.89 -13.48
N PHE A 404 -14.14 3.74 -13.57
CA PHE A 404 -13.38 4.10 -14.78
C PHE A 404 -13.82 3.26 -16.00
N VAL A 405 -13.93 1.94 -15.83
CA VAL A 405 -14.38 1.00 -16.87
C VAL A 405 -15.83 1.29 -17.29
N ALA A 406 -16.71 1.65 -16.36
CA ALA A 406 -18.10 2.01 -16.66
C ALA A 406 -18.22 3.32 -17.46
N MET A 407 -17.25 4.23 -17.37
CA MET A 407 -17.31 5.56 -17.96
C MET A 407 -16.54 5.68 -19.28
N PHE A 408 -15.55 4.83 -19.52
CA PHE A 408 -14.62 5.00 -20.64
C PHE A 408 -14.34 3.72 -21.42
N ASN A 409 -14.24 3.89 -22.74
CA ASN A 409 -13.44 3.00 -23.58
C ASN A 409 -12.03 3.58 -23.68
N PHE A 410 -11.00 2.80 -23.37
CA PHE A 410 -9.62 3.28 -23.31
C PHE A 410 -8.64 2.32 -23.97
N LYS A 411 -7.46 2.85 -24.34
CA LYS A 411 -6.35 2.11 -24.92
C LYS A 411 -5.02 2.77 -24.55
N ALA A 412 -3.95 2.00 -24.50
CA ALA A 412 -2.62 2.54 -24.24
C ALA A 412 -2.10 3.35 -25.43
N VAL A 413 -1.56 4.53 -25.15
CA VAL A 413 -0.95 5.44 -26.14
C VAL A 413 0.37 5.98 -25.59
N ASP A 414 1.23 6.46 -26.48
CA ASP A 414 2.39 7.26 -26.10
C ASP A 414 1.98 8.69 -25.68
N LYS A 415 2.96 9.51 -25.30
CA LYS A 415 2.72 10.90 -24.88
C LYS A 415 2.12 11.79 -25.98
N LEU A 416 2.17 11.37 -27.24
CA LEU A 416 1.62 12.07 -28.40
C LEU A 416 0.25 11.52 -28.82
N GLY A 417 -0.31 10.57 -28.05
CA GLY A 417 -1.60 9.93 -28.37
C GLY A 417 -1.51 8.86 -29.46
N LYS A 418 -0.29 8.47 -29.88
CA LYS A 418 -0.12 7.39 -30.84
C LYS A 418 -0.30 6.05 -30.15
N PRO A 419 -1.03 5.08 -30.73
CA PRO A 419 -1.12 3.74 -30.18
C PRO A 419 0.28 3.16 -29.98
N ARG A 420 0.53 2.57 -28.80
CA ARG A 420 1.73 1.78 -28.60
C ARG A 420 1.56 0.46 -29.33
N THR A 421 2.36 0.24 -30.37
CA THR A 421 2.56 -1.08 -30.96
C THR A 421 3.59 -1.80 -30.10
N GLU A 422 3.13 -2.84 -29.40
CA GLU A 422 3.86 -3.67 -28.43
C GLU A 422 4.00 -3.09 -27.01
#